data_AF-H9UJD9-F1
#
_entry.id   AF-H9UJD9-F1
#
_cell.length_a   1.000
_cell.length_b   1.000
_cell.length_c   1.000
_cell.angle_alpha   90.00
_cell.angle_beta   90.00
_cell.angle_gamma   90.00
#
_symmetry.space_group_name_H-M   'P 1'
#
loop_
_entity.id
_entity.type
_entity.pdbx_description
1 polymer ?
#
loop_
_entity_poly.entity_id
_entity_poly.type
_entity_poly.pdbx_seq_one_letter_code
_entity_poly.pdbx_strand_id
1 'polypeptide(L)'
;MYEVSGDLQEIKKALTDLGLERNTRTIQRRILRRLGSKARTVAKRSYRANLGKETGELYRSIRHRLTKKGSVIISPTGGKNLMKGNVLQSGAVIRPTSGEFLTYQINGKWIKSRVSIIRPRNWFYQAVDAFANSAEAQRYIEEQLEREVTRIWERANK
;
A
#
# COMPACT_ATOMS: atom_id res chain seq x y z
N MET A 1 -3.41 7.40 4.08
CA MET A 1 -4.10 6.31 3.31
C MET A 1 -3.81 6.58 1.86
N TYR A 2 -3.42 5.59 1.07
CA TYR A 2 -3.18 5.77 -0.37
C TYR A 2 -4.18 4.97 -1.18
N GLU A 3 -4.79 5.60 -2.18
CA GLU A 3 -5.69 4.94 -3.12
C GLU A 3 -4.93 4.69 -4.41
N VAL A 4 -4.91 3.44 -4.84
CA VAL A 4 -4.43 3.03 -6.16
C VAL A 4 -5.67 2.73 -6.99
N SER A 5 -5.92 3.59 -7.97
CA SER A 5 -6.82 3.32 -9.09
C SER A 5 -6.00 2.72 -10.23
N GLY A 6 -6.28 1.47 -10.62
CA GLY A 6 -5.79 0.96 -11.90
C GLY A 6 -6.65 1.52 -13.03
N ASP A 7 -6.08 1.68 -14.22
CA ASP A 7 -6.89 1.93 -15.41
C ASP A 7 -7.70 0.65 -15.72
N LEU A 8 -8.94 0.64 -15.25
CA LEU A 8 -9.86 -0.48 -15.42
C LEU A 8 -10.57 -0.45 -16.77
N GLN A 9 -10.44 0.64 -17.53
CA GLN A 9 -11.09 0.76 -18.84
C GLN A 9 -10.41 -0.15 -19.86
N GLU A 10 -9.09 -0.23 -19.85
CA GLU A 10 -8.34 -1.17 -20.71
C GLU A 10 -8.70 -2.62 -20.42
N ILE A 11 -8.76 -2.99 -19.14
CA ILE A 11 -9.19 -4.35 -18.73
C ILE A 11 -10.63 -4.61 -19.16
N LYS A 12 -11.52 -3.63 -19.02
CA LYS A 12 -12.92 -3.77 -19.44
C LYS A 12 -13.01 -3.98 -20.94
N LYS A 13 -12.30 -3.17 -21.73
CA LYS A 13 -12.27 -3.26 -23.19
C LYS A 13 -11.75 -4.62 -23.64
N ALA A 14 -10.59 -5.06 -23.13
CA ALA A 14 -10.02 -6.35 -23.48
C ALA A 14 -10.96 -7.53 -23.16
N LEU A 15 -11.68 -7.47 -22.04
CA LEU A 15 -12.64 -8.52 -21.68
C LEU A 15 -13.92 -8.48 -22.52
N THR A 16 -14.36 -7.29 -22.95
CA THR A 16 -15.45 -7.13 -23.91
C THR A 16 -15.06 -7.69 -25.29
N ASP A 17 -13.87 -7.35 -25.79
CA ASP A 17 -13.36 -7.84 -27.08
C ASP A 17 -13.26 -9.38 -27.12
N LEU A 18 -13.03 -10.00 -25.96
CA LEU A 18 -12.99 -11.47 -25.79
C LEU A 18 -14.37 -12.10 -25.52
N GLY A 19 -15.47 -11.34 -25.52
CA GLY A 19 -16.82 -11.85 -25.23
C GLY A 19 -17.03 -12.27 -23.76
N LEU A 20 -16.17 -11.83 -22.84
CA LEU A 20 -16.16 -12.22 -21.42
C LEU A 20 -16.86 -11.20 -20.50
N GLU A 21 -17.80 -10.44 -21.05
CA GLU A 21 -18.52 -9.35 -20.37
C GLU A 21 -19.14 -9.81 -19.04
N ARG A 22 -19.76 -11.00 -19.04
CA ARG A 22 -20.39 -11.60 -17.84
C ARG A 22 -19.40 -11.83 -16.69
N ASN A 23 -18.12 -12.03 -16.99
CA ASN A 23 -17.07 -12.29 -16.01
C ASN A 23 -16.25 -11.04 -15.64
N THR A 24 -16.46 -9.93 -16.36
CA THR A 24 -15.62 -8.72 -16.30
C THR A 24 -15.43 -8.21 -14.89
N ARG A 25 -16.53 -8.03 -14.14
CA ARG A 25 -16.47 -7.54 -12.75
C ARG A 25 -15.66 -8.45 -11.84
N THR A 26 -15.80 -9.77 -11.99
CA THR A 26 -15.10 -10.75 -11.14
C THR A 26 -13.60 -10.75 -11.46
N ILE A 27 -13.24 -10.71 -12.74
CA ILE A 27 -11.86 -10.68 -13.22
C ILE A 27 -11.17 -9.39 -12.76
N GLN A 28 -11.78 -8.22 -13.01
CA GLN A 28 -11.26 -6.93 -12.56
C GLN A 28 -10.98 -6.92 -11.06
N ARG A 29 -11.92 -7.41 -10.24
CA ARG A 29 -11.74 -7.49 -8.78
C ARG A 29 -10.59 -8.40 -8.36
N ARG A 30 -10.35 -9.51 -9.08
CA ARG A 30 -9.20 -10.40 -8.82
C ARG A 30 -7.88 -9.74 -9.20
N ILE A 31 -7.81 -9.13 -10.38
CA ILE A 31 -6.61 -8.41 -10.85
C ILE A 31 -6.25 -7.31 -9.87
N LEU A 32 -7.21 -6.45 -9.52
CA LEU A 32 -7.03 -5.39 -8.53
C LEU A 32 -6.56 -5.93 -7.17
N ARG A 33 -7.13 -7.04 -6.69
CA ARG A 33 -6.70 -7.63 -5.42
C ARG A 33 -5.24 -8.11 -5.49
N ARG A 34 -4.82 -8.68 -6.61
CA ARG A 34 -3.42 -9.08 -6.82
C ARG A 34 -2.50 -7.87 -6.93
N LEU A 35 -2.89 -6.84 -7.66
CA LEU A 35 -2.16 -5.57 -7.75
C LEU A 35 -1.97 -4.93 -6.36
N GLY A 36 -3.02 -4.92 -5.54
CA GLY A 36 -2.95 -4.45 -4.15
C GLY A 36 -2.01 -5.28 -3.27
N SER A 37 -1.91 -6.58 -3.53
CA SER A 37 -0.94 -7.45 -2.85
C SER A 37 0.50 -7.10 -3.25
N LYS A 38 0.74 -6.88 -4.54
CA LYS A 38 2.06 -6.48 -5.06
C LYS A 38 2.47 -5.09 -4.54
N ALA A 39 1.59 -4.11 -4.61
CA ALA A 39 1.83 -2.76 -4.10
C ALA A 39 2.07 -2.74 -2.57
N ARG A 40 1.37 -3.59 -1.80
CA ARG A 40 1.67 -3.80 -0.37
C ARG A 40 3.10 -4.31 -0.16
N THR A 41 3.58 -5.21 -1.00
CA THR A 41 4.96 -5.73 -0.93
C THR A 41 5.97 -4.62 -1.22
N VAL A 42 5.70 -3.75 -2.19
CA VAL A 42 6.52 -2.56 -2.47
C VAL A 42 6.56 -1.62 -1.26
N ALA A 43 5.41 -1.30 -0.66
CA ALA A 43 5.34 -0.47 0.54
C ALA A 43 6.16 -1.06 1.70
N LYS A 44 6.10 -2.38 1.88
CA LYS A 44 6.88 -3.11 2.90
C LYS A 44 8.38 -3.11 2.63
N ARG A 45 8.80 -3.18 1.37
CA ARG A 45 10.21 -3.06 0.99
C ARG A 45 10.72 -1.66 1.29
N SER A 46 9.96 -0.64 0.90
CA SER A 46 10.29 0.76 1.18
C SER A 46 10.34 1.07 2.69
N TYR A 47 9.41 0.51 3.48
CA TYR A 47 9.47 0.57 4.95
C TYR A 47 10.83 0.11 5.49
N ARG A 48 11.32 -1.06 5.01
CA ARG A 48 12.59 -1.63 5.48
C ARG A 48 13.77 -0.72 5.14
N ALA A 49 13.81 -0.20 3.91
CA ALA A 49 14.87 0.69 3.45
C ALA A 49 14.91 2.02 4.22
N ASN A 50 13.76 2.60 4.53
CA ASN A 50 13.68 3.95 5.13
C ASN A 50 13.67 3.97 6.67
N LEU A 51 13.22 2.88 7.30
CA LEU A 51 13.08 2.82 8.75
C LEU A 51 14.11 1.88 9.40
N GLY A 52 14.90 1.15 8.62
CA GLY A 52 15.95 0.26 9.11
C GLY A 52 15.42 -0.87 10.00
N LYS A 53 14.11 -1.15 9.92
CA LYS A 53 13.45 -2.21 10.70
C LYS A 53 12.83 -3.22 9.76
N GLU A 54 13.11 -4.49 10.01
CA GLU A 54 12.55 -5.58 9.22
C GLU A 54 11.14 -5.99 9.67
N THR A 55 10.81 -5.70 10.93
CA THR A 55 9.57 -6.10 11.60
C THR A 55 9.06 -4.99 12.54
N GLY A 56 7.81 -5.11 13.00
CA GLY A 56 7.17 -4.16 13.92
C GLY A 56 5.66 -4.06 13.72
N GLU A 57 4.94 -3.49 14.68
CA GLU A 57 3.49 -3.29 14.58
C GLU A 57 3.11 -2.52 13.30
N LEU A 58 3.85 -1.43 13.02
CA LEU A 58 3.62 -0.62 11.83
C LEU A 58 3.84 -1.44 10.54
N TYR A 59 4.95 -2.18 10.42
CA TYR A 59 5.20 -3.07 9.29
C TYR A 59 4.08 -4.11 9.08
N ARG A 60 3.66 -4.77 10.16
CA ARG A 60 2.61 -5.80 10.13
C ARG A 60 1.24 -5.20 9.79
N SER A 61 1.02 -3.95 10.18
CA SER A 61 -0.22 -3.23 9.95
C SER A 61 -0.43 -2.79 8.49
N ILE A 62 0.59 -2.81 7.63
CA ILE A 62 0.40 -2.45 6.22
C ILE A 62 -0.46 -3.51 5.55
N ARG A 63 -1.68 -3.14 5.14
CA ARG A 63 -2.64 -3.99 4.43
C ARG A 63 -3.18 -3.28 3.20
N HIS A 64 -3.82 -4.06 2.32
CA HIS A 64 -4.61 -3.54 1.22
C HIS A 64 -6.09 -3.95 1.39
N ARG A 65 -7.00 -3.16 0.85
CA ARG A 65 -8.43 -3.45 0.81
C ARG A 65 -9.00 -3.00 -0.53
N LEU A 66 -9.81 -3.87 -1.14
CA LEU A 66 -10.60 -3.52 -2.31
C LEU A 66 -11.89 -2.79 -1.87
N THR A 67 -12.19 -1.65 -2.49
CA THR A 67 -13.39 -0.88 -2.22
C THR A 67 -14.60 -1.46 -2.98
N LYS A 68 -15.80 -1.02 -2.61
CA LYS A 68 -17.02 -1.34 -3.37
C LYS A 68 -17.00 -0.71 -4.77
N LYS A 69 -16.33 0.44 -4.92
CA LYS A 69 -16.20 1.21 -6.17
C LYS A 69 -15.18 0.62 -7.16
N GLY A 70 -14.42 -0.41 -6.77
CA GLY A 70 -13.43 -1.04 -7.64
C GLY A 70 -12.03 -0.42 -7.55
N SER A 71 -11.69 0.26 -6.47
CA SER A 71 -10.34 0.76 -6.21
C SER A 71 -9.63 -0.04 -5.12
N VAL A 72 -8.30 0.04 -5.08
CA VAL A 72 -7.50 -0.63 -4.05
C VAL A 72 -6.90 0.41 -3.14
N ILE A 73 -7.25 0.32 -1.86
CA ILE A 73 -6.66 1.15 -0.82
C ILE A 73 -5.50 0.41 -0.17
N ILE A 74 -4.38 1.08 0.02
CA ILE A 74 -3.21 0.56 0.74
C ILE A 74 -2.94 1.49 1.93
N SER A 75 -2.89 0.91 3.12
CA SER A 75 -2.67 1.67 4.35
C SER A 75 -2.18 0.82 5.51
N PRO A 76 -1.47 1.42 6.48
CA PRO A 76 -1.41 0.89 7.84
C PRO A 76 -2.84 0.71 8.41
N THR A 77 -3.10 -0.37 9.13
CA THR A 77 -4.39 -0.67 9.77
C THR A 77 -4.34 -0.57 11.28
N GLY A 78 -5.39 -0.01 11.88
CA GLY A 78 -5.51 0.24 13.32
C GLY A 78 -5.07 1.65 13.68
N GLY A 79 -5.89 2.37 14.45
CA GLY A 79 -5.76 3.82 14.68
C GLY A 79 -4.35 4.26 15.10
N LYS A 80 -3.77 3.60 16.11
CA LYS A 80 -2.41 3.90 16.59
C LYS A 80 -1.34 3.69 15.50
N ASN A 81 -1.46 2.68 14.64
CA ASN A 81 -0.49 2.43 13.57
C ASN A 81 -0.65 3.39 12.40
N LEU A 82 -1.88 3.79 12.09
CA LEU A 82 -2.14 4.84 11.10
C LEU A 82 -1.52 6.17 11.55
N MET A 83 -1.72 6.54 12.82
CA MET A 83 -1.09 7.74 13.39
C MET A 83 0.44 7.66 13.36
N LYS A 84 1.03 6.56 13.86
CA LYS A 84 2.49 6.33 13.82
C LYS A 84 3.04 6.43 12.38
N GLY A 85 2.34 5.81 11.42
CA GLY A 85 2.71 5.84 10.01
C GLY A 85 2.70 7.25 9.42
N ASN A 86 1.64 8.03 9.70
CA ASN A 86 1.51 9.41 9.26
C ASN A 86 2.58 10.33 9.86
N VAL A 87 2.89 10.15 11.14
CA VAL A 87 3.95 10.90 11.84
C VAL A 87 5.31 10.62 11.20
N LEU A 88 5.63 9.36 10.90
CA LEU A 88 6.89 9.02 10.24
C LEU A 88 6.94 9.52 8.78
N GLN A 89 5.80 9.52 8.10
CA GLN A 89 5.69 9.97 6.72
C GLN A 89 5.83 11.49 6.59
N SER A 90 5.15 12.25 7.45
CA SER A 90 5.04 13.72 7.34
C SER A 90 6.03 14.45 8.26
N GLY A 91 6.65 13.73 9.18
CA GLY A 91 7.39 14.33 10.29
C GLY A 91 6.44 14.84 11.39
N ALA A 92 7.04 15.24 12.50
CA ALA A 92 6.33 15.88 13.60
C ALA A 92 7.30 16.70 14.47
N VAL A 93 6.77 17.75 15.07
CA VAL A 93 7.44 18.48 16.15
C VAL A 93 6.65 18.19 17.42
N ILE A 94 7.29 17.52 18.37
CA ILE A 94 6.70 17.17 19.66
C ILE A 94 7.20 18.19 20.68
N ARG A 95 6.25 18.80 21.40
CA ARG A 95 6.49 19.74 22.50
C ARG A 95 5.88 19.18 23.79
N PRO A 96 6.43 19.50 24.96
CA PRO A 96 5.84 19.10 26.22
C PRO A 96 4.47 19.77 26.39
N THR A 97 3.46 18.99 26.76
CA THR A 97 2.11 19.50 27.06
C THR A 97 2.07 20.17 28.43
N SER A 98 2.92 19.73 29.36
CA SER A 98 3.08 20.27 30.71
C SER A 98 4.54 20.19 31.13
N GLY A 99 5.04 21.24 31.81
CA GLY A 99 6.45 21.35 32.19
C GLY A 99 7.36 21.80 31.04
N GLU A 100 8.66 21.90 31.32
CA GLU A 100 9.65 22.48 30.38
C GLU A 100 10.29 21.43 29.44
N PHE A 101 10.30 20.15 29.83
CA PHE A 101 11.03 19.11 29.11
C PHE A 101 10.16 17.89 28.80
N LEU A 102 10.32 17.36 27.59
CA LEU A 102 10.00 15.98 27.26
C LEU A 102 11.04 15.07 27.91
N THR A 103 10.56 14.02 28.57
CA THR A 103 11.42 13.01 29.19
C THR A 103 11.08 11.66 28.63
N TYR A 104 12.05 10.99 28.01
CA TYR A 104 11.85 9.66 27.43
C TYR A 104 13.12 8.82 27.59
N GLN A 105 12.95 7.50 27.58
CA GLN A 105 14.06 6.56 27.73
C GLN A 105 14.46 5.99 26.36
N ILE A 106 15.74 6.04 26.03
CA ILE A 106 16.32 5.39 24.84
C ILE A 106 17.46 4.49 25.31
N ASN A 107 17.36 3.19 25.00
CA ASN A 107 18.37 2.18 25.35
C ASN A 107 18.78 2.24 26.84
N GLY A 108 17.79 2.33 27.73
CA GLY A 108 17.99 2.40 29.18
C GLY A 108 18.39 3.78 29.73
N LYS A 109 18.77 4.74 28.88
CA LYS A 109 19.16 6.09 29.30
C LYS A 109 18.00 7.07 29.24
N TRP A 110 17.84 7.86 30.28
CA TRP A 110 16.89 8.97 30.32
C TRP A 110 17.42 10.15 29.51
N ILE A 111 16.58 10.66 28.62
CA ILE A 111 16.86 11.82 27.78
C ILE A 111 15.83 12.90 28.09
N LYS A 112 16.30 14.12 28.29
CA LYS A 112 15.48 15.34 28.43
C LYS A 112 15.64 16.18 27.17
N SER A 113 14.54 16.65 26.61
CA SER A 113 14.56 17.60 25.49
C SER A 113 13.42 18.60 25.59
N ARG A 114 13.66 19.86 25.25
CA ARG A 114 12.59 20.88 25.16
C ARG A 114 11.67 20.64 23.97
N VAL A 115 12.21 20.07 22.88
CA VAL A 115 11.49 19.77 21.64
C VAL A 115 12.07 18.49 21.03
N SER A 116 11.21 17.59 20.56
CA SER A 116 11.63 16.43 19.77
C SER A 116 11.16 16.57 18.34
N ILE A 117 12.10 16.55 17.40
CA ILE A 117 11.81 16.69 15.98
C ILE A 117 11.91 15.31 15.32
N ILE A 118 10.79 14.83 14.79
CA ILE A 118 10.71 13.67 13.92
C ILE A 118 10.78 14.20 12.48
N ARG A 119 11.89 13.91 11.78
CA ARG A 119 12.02 14.27 10.37
C ARG A 119 11.10 13.40 9.51
N PRO A 120 10.49 13.94 8.44
CA PRO A 120 9.73 13.17 7.48
C PRO A 120 10.62 12.11 6.83
N ARG A 121 10.07 10.91 6.64
CA ARG A 121 10.67 9.81 5.90
C ARG A 121 9.64 9.39 4.87
N ASN A 122 9.90 9.62 3.58
CA ASN A 122 8.93 9.33 2.53
C ASN A 122 8.86 7.81 2.23
N TRP A 123 8.53 7.03 3.25
CA TRP A 123 8.66 5.58 3.24
C TRP A 123 7.47 4.88 2.60
N PHE A 124 6.31 5.55 2.51
CA PHE A 124 5.06 4.93 2.08
C PHE A 124 4.53 5.48 0.76
N TYR A 125 4.20 6.78 0.70
CA TYR A 125 3.46 7.33 -0.44
C TYR A 125 4.25 7.27 -1.74
N GLN A 126 5.49 7.76 -1.75
CA GLN A 126 6.31 7.77 -2.96
C GLN A 126 6.56 6.36 -3.52
N ALA A 127 6.80 5.37 -2.68
CA ALA A 127 7.04 4.00 -3.13
C ALA A 127 5.79 3.35 -3.75
N VAL A 128 4.63 3.58 -3.15
CA VAL A 128 3.37 3.04 -3.68
C VAL A 128 2.97 3.76 -4.97
N ASP A 129 3.15 5.08 -5.01
CA ASP A 129 2.84 5.91 -6.17
C ASP A 129 3.76 5.61 -7.36
N ALA A 130 5.06 5.52 -7.11
CA ALA A 130 6.05 5.15 -8.13
C ALA A 130 5.75 3.77 -8.73
N PHE A 131 5.34 2.80 -7.91
CA PHE A 131 4.89 1.50 -8.42
C PHE A 131 3.61 1.61 -9.24
N ALA A 132 2.58 2.29 -8.72
CA ALA A 132 1.29 2.40 -9.39
C ALA A 132 1.38 3.01 -10.80
N ASN A 133 2.28 3.96 -11.00
CA ASN A 133 2.52 4.64 -12.28
C ASN A 133 3.68 4.03 -13.10
N SER A 134 4.16 2.84 -12.73
CA SER A 134 5.28 2.20 -13.42
C SER A 134 4.83 1.23 -14.51
N ALA A 135 5.70 1.03 -15.50
CA ALA A 135 5.60 -0.09 -16.44
C ALA A 135 5.65 -1.46 -15.75
N GLU A 136 6.16 -1.57 -14.51
CA GLU A 136 6.04 -2.81 -13.72
C GLU A 136 4.58 -3.09 -13.34
N ALA A 137 3.82 -2.07 -12.93
CA ALA A 137 2.41 -2.26 -12.60
C ALA A 137 1.57 -2.60 -13.83
N GLN A 138 1.81 -1.94 -14.97
CA GLN A 138 1.13 -2.26 -16.23
C GLN A 138 1.38 -3.70 -16.67
N ARG A 139 2.65 -4.12 -16.77
CA ARG A 139 2.99 -5.52 -17.09
C ARG A 139 2.36 -6.51 -16.12
N TYR A 140 2.36 -6.19 -14.82
CA TYR A 140 1.72 -7.07 -13.83
C TYR A 140 0.20 -7.19 -14.06
N ILE A 141 -0.48 -6.11 -14.48
CA ILE A 141 -1.90 -6.14 -14.84
C ILE A 141 -2.11 -7.04 -16.05
N GLU A 142 -1.33 -6.88 -17.11
CA GLU A 142 -1.38 -7.69 -18.34
C GLU A 142 -1.17 -9.18 -18.04
N GLU A 143 -0.13 -9.52 -17.28
CA GLU A 143 0.13 -10.90 -16.84
C GLU A 143 -1.06 -11.49 -16.06
N GLN A 144 -1.71 -10.69 -15.21
CA GLN A 144 -2.88 -11.16 -14.46
C GLN A 144 -4.13 -11.28 -15.34
N LEU A 145 -4.27 -10.45 -16.37
CA LEU A 145 -5.35 -10.55 -17.34
C LEU A 145 -5.20 -11.82 -18.17
N GLU A 146 -4.03 -12.05 -18.77
CA GLU A 146 -3.72 -13.25 -19.54
C GLU A 146 -3.99 -14.51 -18.71
N ARG A 147 -3.52 -14.53 -17.46
CA ARG A 147 -3.78 -15.66 -16.55
C ARG A 147 -5.27 -15.93 -16.31
N GLU A 148 -6.11 -14.91 -16.20
CA GLU A 148 -7.55 -15.11 -16.03
C GLU A 148 -8.22 -15.55 -17.33
N VAL A 149 -7.76 -15.06 -18.49
CA VAL A 149 -8.24 -15.50 -19.82
C VAL A 149 -7.91 -16.98 -20.05
N THR A 150 -6.67 -17.39 -19.85
CA THR A 150 -6.23 -18.79 -19.98
C THR A 150 -7.04 -19.71 -19.07
N ARG A 151 -7.23 -19.31 -17.81
CA ARG A 151 -8.06 -20.07 -16.86
C ARG A 151 -9.51 -20.25 -17.32
N ILE A 152 -10.08 -19.29 -18.04
CA ILE A 152 -11.44 -19.38 -18.57
C ILE A 152 -11.48 -20.33 -19.77
N TRP A 153 -10.52 -20.19 -20.69
CA TRP A 153 -10.36 -21.10 -21.82
C TRP A 153 -10.21 -22.56 -21.39
N GLU A 154 -9.33 -22.85 -20.43
CA GLU A 154 -9.13 -24.20 -19.88
C GLU A 154 -10.40 -24.78 -19.23
N ARG A 155 -11.28 -23.92 -18.72
CA ARG A 155 -12.57 -24.34 -18.13
C ARG A 155 -13.66 -24.57 -19.16
N ALA A 156 -13.58 -23.90 -20.31
CA ALA A 156 -14.54 -24.06 -21.40
C ALA A 156 -14.24 -25.29 -22.26
N ASN A 157 -12.96 -25.68 -22.35
CA ASN A 157 -12.48 -26.83 -23.12
C ASN A 157 -12.23 -28.10 -22.27
N LYS A 158 -12.78 -28.15 -21.06
CA LYS A 158 -12.79 -29.32 -20.17
C LYS A 158 -14.20 -29.87 -20.06
#